data_AF-A0A7W3NGA9-F1
#
_entry.id   AF-A0A7W3NGA9-F1
#
_cell.length_a   1.000
_cell.length_b   1.000
_cell.length_c   1.000
_cell.angle_alpha   90.00
_cell.angle_beta   90.00
_cell.angle_gamma   90.00
#
_symmetry.space_group_name_H-M   'P 1'
#
loop_
_entity.id
_entity.type
_entity.pdbx_description
1 polymer ?
#
loop_
_entity_poly.entity_id
_entity_poly.type
_entity_poly.pdbx_seq_one_letter_code
_entity_poly.pdbx_strand_id
1 'polypeptide(L)'
;MVQNLKRYEKVQNTFILRVPTKQITVMYDPHRLEEHLSSGKDFPSPDSWEHTLLYTAFISVNDLFVGKDVLMPMGKNPRNQNTKSSVSNNIASSLINEELDSLDENQQPAGYPTNESFYINNRGIAVVAHRVNQLKNVSFVGEDTITYPEVLEIHMDEKEGGNIDGGHTYKIILEQVQKMAKKEKKVNAFVRLEINVNLRDVTTFAAARNTNAAVKEASIMNSRGEFDTLKILLADLPFYERIAYRQNDKGIPIENIVEYIELFNQKKSPLYESEEMMIPTPVIPKQKWGASKKEILKFYSEEINSAIVEERLSEYDLMEPIIKDIFWLYTEIERNLHNIYNKHANGKRNANFAALAYVTRNETKEKSLASGKKYRQITTYGDGEIKDENVMPYVIDKGLVIPIAGMFRMLLDKDKETGYYHWIKGLDIKQHAGLIIGFVIEEAMKSVAEEGPDNYAKDRMTWKNNLLTMSQYRMRLSTKGVVPS
;
A
#
# COMPACT_ATOMS: atom_id res chain seq x y z
N MET A 1 -52.42 14.09 3.62
CA MET A 1 -52.24 14.14 5.08
C MET A 1 -50.76 13.91 5.35
N VAL A 2 -50.11 14.78 6.12
CA VAL A 2 -48.69 14.62 6.47
C VAL A 2 -48.57 13.58 7.58
N GLN A 3 -47.73 12.57 7.39
CA GLN A 3 -47.48 11.54 8.38
C GLN A 3 -46.36 12.01 9.32
N ASN A 4 -46.54 11.94 10.65
CA ASN A 4 -45.47 12.24 11.60
C ASN A 4 -44.89 10.92 12.15
N LEU A 5 -43.64 10.60 11.79
CA LEU A 5 -43.01 9.30 12.07
C LEU A 5 -41.64 9.48 12.72
N LYS A 6 -41.11 8.43 13.35
CA LYS A 6 -39.71 8.42 13.79
C LYS A 6 -38.80 7.97 12.64
N ARG A 7 -37.57 8.53 12.57
CA ARG A 7 -36.54 8.07 11.60
C ARG A 7 -36.13 6.61 11.80
N TYR A 8 -36.20 6.15 13.05
CA TYR A 8 -35.87 4.79 13.43
C TYR A 8 -36.87 4.25 14.46
N GLU A 9 -37.27 2.99 14.28
CA GLU A 9 -38.06 2.23 15.24
C GLU A 9 -37.57 0.78 15.30
N LYS A 10 -37.74 0.16 16.48
CA LYS A 10 -37.55 -1.27 16.67
C LYS A 10 -38.86 -1.90 17.08
N VAL A 11 -39.35 -2.84 16.28
CA VAL A 11 -40.57 -3.59 16.55
C VAL A 11 -40.20 -5.07 16.56
N GLN A 12 -40.20 -5.68 17.74
CA GLN A 12 -39.75 -7.07 17.95
C GLN A 12 -38.32 -7.29 17.41
N ASN A 13 -38.17 -8.14 16.39
CA ASN A 13 -36.89 -8.45 15.72
C ASN A 13 -36.67 -7.63 14.44
N THR A 14 -37.50 -6.61 14.19
CA THR A 14 -37.41 -5.77 12.99
C THR A 14 -36.88 -4.38 13.35
N PHE A 15 -35.79 -4.02 12.69
CA PHE A 15 -35.22 -2.68 12.64
C PHE A 15 -35.83 -1.92 11.46
N ILE A 16 -36.53 -0.83 11.72
CA ILE A 16 -37.17 0.02 10.70
C ILE A 16 -36.37 1.29 10.55
N LEU A 17 -35.78 1.50 9.37
CA LEU A 17 -35.05 2.72 9.02
C LEU A 17 -35.85 3.53 7.99
N ARG A 18 -36.04 4.82 8.24
CA ARG A 18 -36.71 5.74 7.32
C ARG A 18 -35.72 6.78 6.81
N VAL A 19 -35.46 6.76 5.50
CA VAL A 19 -34.52 7.69 4.84
C VAL A 19 -35.22 8.48 3.74
N PRO A 20 -35.14 9.83 3.78
CA PRO A 20 -35.53 10.67 2.65
C PRO A 20 -34.73 10.32 1.41
N THR A 21 -35.39 10.42 0.25
CA THR A 21 -34.70 10.30 -1.03
C THR A 21 -35.38 11.15 -2.09
N LYS A 22 -34.58 11.61 -3.06
CA LYS A 22 -35.05 12.29 -4.26
C LYS A 22 -35.04 11.37 -5.49
N GLN A 23 -34.30 10.26 -5.43
CA GLN A 23 -34.07 9.36 -6.55
C GLN A 23 -34.02 7.92 -6.04
N ILE A 24 -34.89 7.08 -6.61
CA ILE A 24 -34.93 5.63 -6.39
C ILE A 24 -34.92 4.95 -7.74
N THR A 25 -34.09 3.92 -7.87
CA THR A 25 -34.21 2.93 -8.94
C THR A 25 -34.61 1.60 -8.33
N VAL A 26 -35.60 0.94 -8.92
CA VAL A 26 -36.04 -0.40 -8.56
C VAL A 26 -35.71 -1.34 -9.71
N MET A 27 -34.98 -2.41 -9.41
CA MET A 27 -34.57 -3.43 -10.37
C MET A 27 -35.09 -4.80 -9.90
N TYR A 28 -35.52 -5.61 -10.85
CA TYR A 28 -36.03 -6.96 -10.62
C TYR A 28 -34.96 -7.97 -11.02
N ASP A 29 -34.96 -9.15 -10.38
CA ASP A 29 -34.16 -10.29 -10.85
C ASP A 29 -34.44 -10.53 -12.35
N PRO A 30 -33.43 -10.35 -13.23
CA PRO A 30 -33.66 -10.36 -14.67
C PRO A 30 -34.07 -11.74 -15.17
N HIS A 31 -33.56 -12.83 -14.58
CA HIS A 31 -33.91 -14.18 -14.99
C HIS A 31 -35.38 -14.49 -14.68
N ARG A 32 -35.83 -14.08 -13.49
CA ARG A 32 -37.22 -14.31 -13.06
C ARG A 32 -38.19 -13.37 -13.77
N LEU A 33 -37.78 -12.14 -14.04
CA LEU A 33 -38.57 -11.20 -14.82
C LEU A 33 -38.80 -11.73 -16.24
N GLU A 34 -37.77 -12.28 -16.87
CA GLU A 34 -37.89 -12.88 -18.20
C GLU A 34 -38.86 -14.08 -18.21
N GLU A 35 -38.74 -15.00 -17.25
CA GLU A 35 -39.70 -16.11 -17.08
C GLU A 35 -41.15 -15.60 -16.87
N HIS A 36 -41.31 -14.57 -16.04
CA HIS A 36 -42.62 -13.99 -15.73
C HIS A 36 -43.28 -13.39 -16.98
N LEU A 37 -42.56 -12.55 -17.73
CA LEU A 37 -43.06 -11.91 -18.94
C LEU A 37 -43.30 -12.93 -20.06
N SER A 38 -42.46 -13.94 -20.18
CA SER A 38 -42.63 -15.03 -21.16
C SER A 38 -43.90 -15.86 -20.91
N SER A 39 -44.41 -15.87 -19.68
CA SER A 39 -45.70 -16.50 -19.34
C SER A 39 -46.94 -15.66 -19.73
N GLY A 40 -46.74 -14.53 -20.42
CA GLY A 40 -47.81 -13.64 -20.88
C GLY A 40 -48.39 -12.74 -19.79
N LYS A 41 -47.67 -12.58 -18.67
CA LYS A 41 -48.06 -11.69 -17.56
C LYS A 41 -47.52 -10.28 -17.80
N ASP A 42 -48.23 -9.29 -17.25
CA ASP A 42 -47.80 -7.90 -17.25
C ASP A 42 -46.53 -7.67 -16.42
N PHE A 43 -45.92 -6.49 -16.58
CA PHE A 43 -44.77 -6.11 -15.77
C PHE A 43 -45.14 -6.07 -14.28
N PRO A 44 -44.39 -6.75 -13.40
CA PRO A 44 -44.76 -6.90 -11.99
C PRO A 44 -44.63 -5.59 -11.22
N SER A 45 -45.49 -5.38 -10.22
CA SER A 45 -45.27 -4.33 -9.21
C SER A 45 -44.29 -4.82 -8.15
N PRO A 46 -43.53 -3.93 -7.47
CA PRO A 46 -42.62 -4.34 -6.41
C PRO A 46 -43.33 -5.08 -5.26
N ASP A 47 -44.58 -4.69 -4.95
CA ASP A 47 -45.37 -5.28 -3.87
C ASP A 47 -45.85 -6.71 -4.19
N SER A 48 -45.98 -7.05 -5.49
CA SER A 48 -46.41 -8.38 -5.94
C SER A 48 -45.27 -9.34 -6.29
N TRP A 49 -44.01 -8.92 -6.13
CA TRP A 49 -42.86 -9.66 -6.63
C TRP A 49 -42.18 -10.51 -5.54
N GLU A 50 -42.23 -11.83 -5.70
CA GLU A 50 -41.68 -12.79 -4.72
C GLU A 50 -40.18 -13.07 -4.89
N HIS A 51 -39.58 -12.63 -6.00
CA HIS A 51 -38.15 -12.81 -6.26
C HIS A 51 -37.33 -11.62 -5.78
N THR A 52 -36.01 -11.70 -5.94
CA THR A 52 -35.11 -10.64 -5.49
C THR A 52 -35.44 -9.31 -6.17
N LEU A 53 -35.48 -8.26 -5.35
CA LEU A 53 -35.72 -6.87 -5.71
C LEU A 53 -34.55 -6.04 -5.22
N LEU A 54 -34.04 -5.17 -6.08
CA LEU A 54 -32.91 -4.31 -5.79
C LEU A 54 -33.36 -2.85 -5.84
N TYR A 55 -33.35 -2.18 -4.70
CA TYR A 55 -33.51 -0.73 -4.63
C TYR A 55 -32.14 -0.08 -4.55
N THR A 56 -31.94 0.99 -5.32
CA THR A 56 -30.75 1.84 -5.23
C THR A 56 -31.18 3.29 -5.07
N ALA A 57 -30.60 3.99 -4.10
CA ALA A 57 -30.83 5.40 -3.85
C ALA A 57 -29.53 6.10 -3.42
N PHE A 58 -29.45 7.41 -3.66
CA PHE A 58 -28.46 8.27 -3.03
C PHE A 58 -29.09 8.99 -1.84
N ILE A 59 -28.56 8.73 -0.65
CA ILE A 59 -29.08 9.28 0.60
C ILE A 59 -28.07 10.25 1.19
N SER A 60 -28.53 11.32 1.84
CA SER A 60 -27.61 12.20 2.54
C SER A 60 -27.01 11.45 3.72
N VAL A 61 -25.72 11.64 3.96
CA VAL A 61 -25.03 10.93 5.06
C VAL A 61 -25.57 11.32 6.44
N ASN A 62 -26.19 12.50 6.56
CA ASN A 62 -26.82 12.95 7.80
C ASN A 62 -28.07 12.14 8.12
N ASP A 63 -28.82 11.68 7.11
CA ASP A 63 -30.06 10.91 7.30
C ASP A 63 -29.82 9.48 7.82
N LEU A 64 -28.58 9.01 7.76
CA LEU A 64 -28.15 7.74 8.36
C LEU A 64 -27.89 7.82 9.86
N PHE A 65 -27.64 9.02 10.40
CA PHE A 65 -27.38 9.22 11.81
C PHE A 65 -28.70 9.39 12.57
N VAL A 66 -29.20 8.29 13.14
CA VAL A 66 -30.48 8.24 13.86
C VAL A 66 -30.36 8.14 15.38
N GLY A 67 -29.13 8.24 15.89
CA GLY A 67 -28.81 8.21 17.32
C GLY A 67 -27.39 7.73 17.58
N LYS A 68 -26.76 8.20 18.68
CA LYS A 68 -25.36 7.89 19.02
C LYS A 68 -25.07 6.39 19.20
N ASP A 69 -26.06 5.65 19.70
CA ASP A 69 -25.92 4.23 20.06
C ASP A 69 -26.84 3.34 19.19
N VAL A 70 -27.33 3.88 18.06
CA VAL A 70 -28.24 3.18 17.16
C VAL A 70 -27.49 2.83 15.88
N LEU A 71 -27.30 1.53 15.66
CA LEU A 71 -26.68 1.00 14.45
C LEU A 71 -27.67 0.12 13.71
N MET A 72 -27.69 0.22 12.38
CA MET A 72 -28.31 -0.80 11.54
C MET A 72 -27.77 -2.19 11.90
N PRO A 73 -28.57 -3.27 11.77
CA PRO A 73 -28.09 -4.61 12.07
C PRO A 73 -26.84 -4.95 11.24
N MET A 74 -25.82 -5.49 11.90
CA MET A 74 -24.51 -5.80 11.27
C MET A 74 -24.19 -7.30 11.25
N GLY A 75 -25.09 -8.14 11.77
CA GLY A 75 -24.81 -9.56 12.07
C GLY A 75 -24.44 -10.42 10.86
N LYS A 76 -24.87 -10.02 9.65
CA LYS A 76 -24.53 -10.70 8.39
C LYS A 76 -23.33 -10.08 7.65
N ASN A 77 -22.72 -9.02 8.18
CA ASN A 77 -21.47 -8.50 7.62
C ASN A 77 -20.29 -9.40 8.04
N PRO A 78 -19.55 -10.00 7.10
CA PRO A 78 -18.50 -10.97 7.41
C PRO A 78 -17.19 -10.33 7.94
N ARG A 79 -17.07 -8.99 8.01
CA ARG A 79 -15.85 -8.30 8.42
C ARG A 79 -16.02 -7.58 9.76
N ASN A 80 -15.06 -7.75 10.68
CA ASN A 80 -14.89 -6.85 11.82
C ASN A 80 -14.51 -5.44 11.32
N GLN A 81 -15.23 -4.42 11.77
CA GLN A 81 -15.01 -3.06 11.27
C GLN A 81 -13.86 -2.35 11.99
N ASN A 82 -12.69 -2.26 11.36
CA ASN A 82 -11.53 -1.52 11.88
C ASN A 82 -11.52 -0.08 11.34
N THR A 83 -11.88 0.89 12.18
CA THR A 83 -11.93 2.32 11.81
C THR A 83 -10.56 3.00 11.77
N LYS A 84 -9.47 2.31 12.15
CA LYS A 84 -8.10 2.86 12.20
C LYS A 84 -7.23 2.51 10.98
N SER A 85 -7.79 1.86 9.96
CA SER A 85 -7.04 1.48 8.76
C SER A 85 -6.77 2.70 7.84
N SER A 86 -5.77 2.60 6.96
CA SER A 86 -5.49 3.63 5.96
C SER A 86 -6.68 3.88 5.02
N VAL A 87 -7.43 2.84 4.65
CA VAL A 87 -8.67 2.94 3.87
C VAL A 87 -9.73 3.72 4.66
N SER A 88 -9.85 3.44 5.97
CA SER A 88 -10.79 4.13 6.85
C SER A 88 -10.48 5.63 6.95
N ASN A 89 -9.20 5.98 7.04
CA ASN A 89 -8.75 7.38 7.05
C ASN A 89 -9.07 8.10 5.73
N ASN A 90 -8.85 7.44 4.58
CA ASN A 90 -9.19 8.02 3.28
C ASN A 90 -10.69 8.29 3.13
N ILE A 91 -11.55 7.36 3.58
CA ILE A 91 -13.01 7.55 3.58
C ILE A 91 -13.39 8.75 4.46
N ALA A 92 -12.81 8.84 5.66
CA ALA A 92 -13.08 9.95 6.59
C ALA A 92 -12.68 11.31 5.99
N SER A 93 -11.48 11.40 5.41
CA SER A 93 -11.00 12.61 4.73
C SER A 93 -11.84 12.97 3.50
N SER A 94 -12.43 11.99 2.81
CA SER A 94 -13.30 12.27 1.66
C SER A 94 -14.71 12.73 2.04
N LEU A 95 -15.14 12.60 3.30
CA LEU A 95 -16.45 13.05 3.77
C LEU A 95 -16.46 14.53 4.19
N ILE A 96 -15.31 15.06 4.59
CA ILE A 96 -15.17 16.40 5.15
C ILE A 96 -14.21 17.17 4.27
N ASN A 97 -14.63 18.36 3.84
CA ASN A 97 -13.78 19.26 3.08
C ASN A 97 -13.45 20.47 3.95
N GLU A 98 -12.26 20.47 4.56
CA GLU A 98 -11.78 21.60 5.36
C GLU A 98 -11.33 22.78 4.47
N GLU A 99 -11.03 22.56 3.18
CA GLU A 99 -10.65 23.64 2.25
C GLU A 99 -11.85 24.53 1.89
N LEU A 100 -13.04 23.97 1.69
CA LEU A 100 -14.27 24.74 1.43
C LEU A 100 -14.63 25.70 2.57
N ASP A 101 -14.32 25.33 3.81
CA ASP A 101 -14.54 26.18 5.00
C ASP A 101 -13.53 27.36 5.07
N SER A 102 -12.47 27.34 4.26
CA SER A 102 -11.38 28.35 4.25
C SER A 102 -11.37 29.25 3.00
N LEU A 103 -12.23 28.97 2.02
CA LEU A 103 -12.38 29.77 0.81
C LEU A 103 -13.37 30.92 1.07
N ASP A 104 -12.99 32.15 0.71
CA ASP A 104 -13.91 33.29 0.69
C ASP A 104 -15.06 33.06 -0.32
N GLU A 105 -16.22 33.69 -0.11
CA GLU A 105 -17.44 33.54 -0.94
C GLU A 105 -17.23 33.75 -2.46
N ASN A 106 -16.12 34.40 -2.85
CA ASN A 106 -15.75 34.70 -4.22
C ASN A 106 -14.71 33.75 -4.84
N GLN A 107 -14.25 32.73 -4.11
CA GLN A 107 -13.25 31.78 -4.58
C GLN A 107 -13.88 30.42 -4.89
N GLN A 108 -13.66 29.92 -6.12
CA GLN A 108 -14.01 28.55 -6.47
C GLN A 108 -12.85 27.61 -6.08
N PRO A 109 -13.13 26.45 -5.47
CA PRO A 109 -12.10 25.46 -5.21
C PRO A 109 -11.45 25.00 -6.52
N ALA A 110 -10.15 24.73 -6.47
CA ALA A 110 -9.41 24.15 -7.58
C ALA A 110 -9.79 22.66 -7.76
N GLY A 111 -10.95 22.41 -8.36
CA GLY A 111 -11.51 21.08 -8.60
C GLY A 111 -12.83 20.80 -7.88
N TYR A 112 -13.44 19.64 -8.16
CA TYR A 112 -14.68 19.24 -7.50
C TYR A 112 -14.41 18.85 -6.04
N PRO A 113 -15.15 19.41 -5.07
CA PRO A 113 -15.06 19.00 -3.67
C PRO A 113 -15.16 17.48 -3.49
N THR A 114 -14.20 16.89 -2.77
CA THR A 114 -14.12 15.43 -2.58
C THR A 114 -15.35 14.84 -1.88
N ASN A 115 -15.97 15.62 -0.99
CA ASN A 115 -17.23 15.29 -0.32
C ASN A 115 -18.44 15.24 -1.25
N GLU A 116 -18.46 16.07 -2.29
CA GLU A 116 -19.55 16.06 -3.29
C GLU A 116 -19.46 14.84 -4.21
N SER A 117 -18.26 14.32 -4.47
CA SER A 117 -18.04 13.09 -5.25
C SER A 117 -18.02 11.81 -4.39
N PHE A 118 -18.31 11.90 -3.09
CA PHE A 118 -18.23 10.76 -2.16
C PHE A 118 -19.03 9.54 -2.61
N TYR A 119 -20.24 9.74 -3.14
CA TYR A 119 -21.12 8.66 -3.62
C TYR A 119 -20.58 7.90 -4.84
N ILE A 120 -19.68 8.51 -5.61
CA ILE A 120 -19.01 7.89 -6.77
C ILE A 120 -17.74 7.18 -6.31
N ASN A 121 -16.96 7.85 -5.47
CA ASN A 121 -15.65 7.36 -5.02
C ASN A 121 -15.76 6.21 -4.02
N ASN A 122 -16.93 6.04 -3.37
CA ASN A 122 -17.20 4.96 -2.43
C ASN A 122 -18.22 3.98 -3.01
N ARG A 123 -18.02 2.68 -2.76
CA ARG A 123 -18.94 1.63 -3.21
C ARG A 123 -20.35 1.79 -2.61
N GLY A 124 -20.47 2.48 -1.49
CA GLY A 124 -21.71 2.73 -0.77
C GLY A 124 -21.94 1.72 0.35
N ILE A 125 -23.20 1.60 0.76
CA ILE A 125 -23.68 0.71 1.81
C ILE A 125 -24.66 -0.27 1.16
N ALA A 126 -24.45 -1.58 1.36
CA ALA A 126 -25.39 -2.60 0.91
C ALA A 126 -26.06 -3.26 2.11
N VAL A 127 -27.38 -3.35 2.06
CA VAL A 127 -28.21 -3.97 3.11
C VAL A 127 -29.16 -5.00 2.51
N VAL A 128 -29.58 -5.94 3.37
CA VAL A 128 -30.68 -6.87 3.11
C VAL A 128 -31.87 -6.47 3.97
N ALA A 129 -33.02 -6.33 3.33
CA ALA A 129 -34.30 -6.03 3.95
C ALA A 129 -35.33 -7.10 3.59
N HIS A 130 -36.34 -7.29 4.42
CA HIS A 130 -37.46 -8.18 4.08
C HIS A 130 -38.65 -7.41 3.50
N ARG A 131 -38.68 -6.07 3.68
CA ARG A 131 -39.70 -5.21 3.09
C ARG A 131 -39.18 -3.77 2.94
N VAL A 132 -39.60 -3.11 1.87
CA VAL A 132 -39.37 -1.68 1.63
C VAL A 132 -40.70 -1.05 1.24
N ASN A 133 -41.10 0.01 1.92
CA ASN A 133 -42.27 0.81 1.56
C ASN A 133 -41.81 2.19 1.07
N GLN A 134 -42.48 2.73 0.05
CA GLN A 134 -42.30 4.11 -0.39
C GLN A 134 -43.40 4.97 0.24
N LEU A 135 -43.03 5.82 1.19
CA LEU A 135 -43.94 6.69 1.91
C LEU A 135 -43.89 8.11 1.34
N LYS A 136 -45.06 8.76 1.30
CA LYS A 136 -45.18 10.14 0.82
C LYS A 136 -45.56 11.10 1.93
N ASN A 137 -45.06 12.32 1.82
CA ASN A 137 -45.38 13.44 2.71
C ASN A 137 -45.17 13.11 4.19
N VAL A 138 -43.93 12.76 4.56
CA VAL A 138 -43.55 12.38 5.92
C VAL A 138 -42.81 13.55 6.58
N SER A 139 -43.17 13.89 7.81
CA SER A 139 -42.34 14.71 8.71
C SER A 139 -41.79 13.81 9.82
N PHE A 140 -40.58 14.11 10.29
CA PHE A 140 -39.98 13.31 11.36
C PHE A 140 -40.13 13.99 12.72
N VAL A 141 -40.33 13.19 13.76
CA VAL A 141 -40.36 13.67 15.15
C VAL A 141 -39.07 14.43 15.47
N GLY A 142 -39.19 15.69 15.87
CA GLY A 142 -38.05 16.59 16.13
C GLY A 142 -37.62 17.44 14.92
N GLU A 143 -38.26 17.24 13.76
CA GLU A 143 -38.07 18.00 12.52
C GLU A 143 -39.44 18.45 11.97
N ASP A 144 -40.36 18.85 12.85
CA ASP A 144 -41.78 19.07 12.52
C ASP A 144 -42.02 20.18 11.48
N THR A 145 -41.00 21.01 11.19
CA THR A 145 -41.04 22.06 10.16
C THR A 145 -40.66 21.57 8.76
N ILE A 146 -40.21 20.32 8.62
CA ILE A 146 -39.73 19.75 7.36
C ILE A 146 -40.63 18.59 6.96
N THR A 147 -41.22 18.68 5.76
CA THR A 147 -41.95 17.58 5.14
C THR A 147 -41.16 17.03 3.95
N TYR A 148 -40.86 15.73 4.02
CA TYR A 148 -40.19 14.98 2.96
C TYR A 148 -41.22 14.39 2.00
N PRO A 149 -41.10 14.66 0.68
CA PRO A 149 -42.08 14.20 -0.30
C PRO A 149 -42.02 12.69 -0.52
N GLU A 150 -40.84 12.09 -0.45
CA GLU A 150 -40.60 10.66 -0.68
C GLU A 150 -39.60 10.13 0.37
N VAL A 151 -39.97 9.04 1.04
CA VAL A 151 -39.19 8.39 2.10
C VAL A 151 -39.21 6.88 1.87
N LEU A 152 -38.03 6.25 1.90
CA LEU A 152 -37.92 4.79 1.97
C LEU A 152 -38.06 4.35 3.41
N GLU A 153 -39.04 3.51 3.70
CA GLU A 153 -39.17 2.79 4.97
C GLU A 153 -38.68 1.36 4.78
N ILE A 154 -37.52 1.07 5.38
CA ILE A 154 -36.74 -0.16 5.16
C ILE A 154 -36.85 -1.04 6.40
N HIS A 155 -37.43 -2.23 6.25
CA HIS A 155 -37.63 -3.20 7.32
C HIS A 155 -36.54 -4.27 7.25
N MET A 156 -35.65 -4.31 8.22
CA MET A 156 -34.53 -5.25 8.31
C MET A 156 -34.73 -6.16 9.51
N ASP A 157 -34.62 -7.47 9.31
CA ASP A 157 -34.56 -8.40 10.44
C ASP A 157 -33.20 -8.26 11.15
N GLU A 158 -33.16 -8.19 12.47
CA GLU A 158 -31.92 -7.97 13.22
C GLU A 158 -30.91 -9.11 13.13
N LYS A 159 -31.40 -10.34 12.89
CA LYS A 159 -30.56 -11.54 12.79
C LYS A 159 -30.24 -11.88 11.35
N GLU A 160 -31.23 -11.77 10.47
CA GLU A 160 -31.15 -12.25 9.10
C GLU A 160 -30.93 -11.15 8.04
N GLY A 161 -31.18 -9.88 8.39
CA GLY A 161 -31.03 -8.74 7.51
C GLY A 161 -29.93 -7.77 7.93
N GLY A 162 -30.03 -6.54 7.43
CA GLY A 162 -29.10 -5.46 7.74
C GLY A 162 -27.90 -5.41 6.80
N ASN A 163 -26.83 -4.80 7.27
CA ASN A 163 -25.63 -4.53 6.48
C ASN A 163 -24.88 -5.80 6.10
N ILE A 164 -24.54 -5.92 4.81
CA ILE A 164 -23.78 -7.03 4.24
C ILE A 164 -22.45 -6.58 3.60
N ASP A 165 -22.35 -5.31 3.22
CA ASP A 165 -21.14 -4.67 2.67
C ASP A 165 -21.17 -3.16 2.96
N GLY A 166 -20.00 -2.51 2.97
CA GLY A 166 -19.89 -1.08 3.29
C GLY A 166 -20.03 -0.73 4.78
N GLY A 167 -19.97 -1.73 5.68
CA GLY A 167 -20.07 -1.51 7.13
C GLY A 167 -19.01 -0.59 7.73
N HIS A 168 -17.80 -0.56 7.14
CA HIS A 168 -16.76 0.41 7.52
C HIS A 168 -17.16 1.83 7.12
N THR A 169 -17.57 2.03 5.87
CA THR A 169 -18.07 3.31 5.34
C THR A 169 -19.22 3.84 6.21
N TYR A 170 -20.17 2.97 6.58
CA TYR A 170 -21.28 3.33 7.46
C TYR A 170 -20.80 3.85 8.83
N LYS A 171 -19.92 3.13 9.53
CA LYS A 171 -19.43 3.59 10.85
C LYS A 171 -18.67 4.91 10.76
N ILE A 172 -17.82 5.07 9.74
CA ILE A 172 -17.06 6.31 9.52
C ILE A 172 -18.00 7.48 9.26
N ILE A 173 -19.06 7.27 8.47
CA ILE A 173 -20.12 8.28 8.27
C ILE A 173 -20.71 8.71 9.61
N LEU A 174 -21.12 7.76 10.46
CA LEU A 174 -21.72 8.10 11.76
C LEU A 174 -20.76 8.87 12.65
N GLU A 175 -19.49 8.47 12.71
CA GLU A 175 -18.45 9.15 13.49
C GLU A 175 -18.22 10.59 12.99
N GLN A 176 -18.11 10.80 11.67
CA GLN A 176 -17.90 12.13 11.11
C GLN A 176 -19.13 13.02 11.26
N VAL A 177 -20.34 12.50 11.00
CA VAL A 177 -21.58 13.26 11.19
C VAL A 177 -21.73 13.66 12.65
N GLN A 178 -21.48 12.76 13.60
CA GLN A 178 -21.51 13.08 15.02
C GLN A 178 -20.47 14.14 15.39
N LYS A 179 -19.24 14.03 14.87
CA LYS A 179 -18.15 14.99 15.10
C LYS A 179 -18.52 16.38 14.58
N MET A 180 -19.12 16.47 13.39
CA MET A 180 -19.52 17.74 12.78
C MET A 180 -20.75 18.34 13.46
N ALA A 181 -21.71 17.51 13.90
CA ALA A 181 -22.85 17.96 14.68
C ALA A 181 -22.45 18.63 16.00
N LYS A 182 -21.38 18.13 16.67
CA LYS A 182 -20.81 18.80 17.87
C LYS A 182 -20.20 20.17 17.57
N LYS A 183 -19.88 20.45 16.31
CA LYS A 183 -19.41 21.75 15.82
C LYS A 183 -20.54 22.56 15.18
N GLU A 184 -21.80 22.14 15.35
CA GLU A 184 -22.98 22.76 14.73
C GLU A 184 -22.93 22.80 13.20
N LYS A 185 -22.16 21.90 12.57
CA LYS A 185 -22.05 21.77 11.11
C LYS A 185 -22.69 20.47 10.60
N LYS A 186 -23.30 20.52 9.42
CA LYS A 186 -23.76 19.33 8.69
C LYS A 186 -22.70 18.84 7.71
N VAL A 187 -22.71 17.54 7.42
CA VAL A 187 -21.82 16.97 6.39
C VAL A 187 -22.54 17.05 5.05
N ASN A 188 -22.00 17.82 4.10
CA ASN A 188 -22.56 17.90 2.75
C ASN A 188 -22.01 16.76 1.87
N ALA A 189 -22.55 15.56 2.04
CA ALA A 189 -22.20 14.40 1.23
C ALA A 189 -23.39 13.46 1.06
N PHE A 190 -23.41 12.73 -0.05
CA PHE A 190 -24.36 11.66 -0.32
C PHE A 190 -23.62 10.32 -0.38
N VAL A 191 -24.29 9.24 0.00
CA VAL A 191 -23.80 7.87 -0.13
C VAL A 191 -24.81 7.02 -0.88
N ARG A 192 -24.33 6.09 -1.69
CA ARG A 192 -25.18 5.08 -2.35
C ARG A 192 -25.67 4.06 -1.32
N LEU A 193 -26.98 3.88 -1.23
CA LEU A 193 -27.62 2.81 -0.47
C LEU A 193 -28.22 1.78 -1.45
N GLU A 194 -27.76 0.55 -1.33
CA GLU A 194 -28.23 -0.62 -2.08
C GLU A 194 -29.04 -1.51 -1.14
N ILE A 195 -30.33 -1.74 -1.42
CA ILE A 195 -31.24 -2.52 -0.57
C ILE A 195 -31.70 -3.73 -1.37
N ASN A 196 -31.32 -4.91 -0.91
CA ASN A 196 -31.71 -6.18 -1.51
C ASN A 196 -32.90 -6.75 -0.71
N VAL A 197 -34.05 -6.89 -1.36
CA VAL A 197 -35.27 -7.51 -0.82
C VAL A 197 -35.41 -8.92 -1.40
N ASN A 198 -35.84 -9.89 -0.60
CA ASN A 198 -35.97 -11.30 -1.01
C ASN A 198 -34.67 -11.90 -1.56
N LEU A 199 -33.50 -11.47 -1.04
CA LEU A 199 -32.21 -12.02 -1.44
C LEU A 199 -32.03 -13.44 -0.88
N ARG A 200 -31.75 -14.40 -1.76
CA ARG A 200 -31.42 -15.77 -1.36
C ARG A 200 -29.93 -15.86 -1.01
N ASP A 201 -29.60 -16.64 0.02
CA ASP A 201 -28.23 -16.90 0.49
C ASP A 201 -27.39 -15.62 0.73
N VAL A 202 -27.82 -14.85 1.74
CA VAL A 202 -27.16 -13.60 2.18
C VAL A 202 -25.68 -13.81 2.48
N THR A 203 -25.31 -14.95 3.07
CA THR A 203 -23.94 -15.27 3.48
C THR A 203 -22.98 -15.41 2.30
N THR A 204 -23.35 -16.19 1.28
CA THR A 204 -22.52 -16.37 0.08
C THR A 204 -22.39 -15.06 -0.69
N PHE A 205 -23.48 -14.30 -0.80
CA PHE A 205 -23.47 -13.00 -1.46
C PHE A 205 -22.58 -11.99 -0.73
N ALA A 206 -22.68 -11.91 0.60
CA ALA A 206 -21.82 -11.07 1.41
C ALA A 206 -20.34 -11.48 1.28
N ALA A 207 -20.02 -12.77 1.30
CA ALA A 207 -18.66 -13.26 1.09
C ALA A 207 -18.11 -12.86 -0.29
N ALA A 208 -18.89 -13.06 -1.36
CA ALA A 208 -18.50 -12.73 -2.74
C ALA A 208 -18.24 -11.23 -2.94
N ARG A 209 -19.02 -10.34 -2.30
CA ARG A 209 -18.76 -8.89 -2.38
C ARG A 209 -17.45 -8.49 -1.70
N ASN A 210 -16.97 -9.29 -0.75
CA ASN A 210 -15.80 -9.01 0.08
C ASN A 210 -14.48 -9.58 -0.47
N THR A 211 -14.45 -10.19 -1.66
CA THR A 211 -13.21 -10.76 -2.25
C THR A 211 -12.43 -9.79 -3.13
N ASN A 212 -12.95 -8.59 -3.44
CA ASN A 212 -12.22 -7.60 -4.25
C ASN A 212 -11.03 -7.02 -3.46
N ALA A 213 -9.81 -7.33 -3.91
CA ALA A 213 -8.57 -6.80 -3.37
C ALA A 213 -8.41 -5.31 -3.75
N ALA A 214 -7.97 -4.47 -2.81
CA ALA A 214 -7.66 -3.08 -3.10
C ALA A 214 -6.49 -2.97 -4.08
N VAL A 215 -6.52 -1.94 -4.94
CA VAL A 215 -5.42 -1.62 -5.87
C VAL A 215 -4.21 -1.13 -5.09
N LYS A 216 -3.03 -1.69 -5.38
CA LYS A 216 -1.78 -1.28 -4.73
C LYS A 216 -1.37 0.13 -5.17
N GLU A 217 -0.81 0.91 -4.25
CA GLU A 217 -0.34 2.29 -4.46
C GLU A 217 0.63 2.42 -5.64
N ALA A 218 1.58 1.49 -5.79
CA ALA A 218 2.49 1.44 -6.94
C ALA A 218 1.75 1.37 -8.29
N SER A 219 0.62 0.65 -8.37
CA SER A 219 -0.15 0.55 -9.62
C SER A 219 -0.82 1.87 -9.99
N ILE A 220 -1.23 2.65 -8.98
CA ILE A 220 -1.80 3.99 -9.17
C ILE A 220 -0.71 4.95 -9.64
N MET A 221 0.46 4.95 -8.96
CA MET A 221 1.61 5.78 -9.34
C MET A 221 2.10 5.49 -10.76
N ASN A 222 2.21 4.21 -11.14
CA ASN A 222 2.58 3.84 -12.51
C ASN A 222 1.58 4.38 -13.55
N SER A 223 0.28 4.37 -13.23
CA SER A 223 -0.75 4.90 -14.12
C SER A 223 -0.67 6.42 -14.30
N ARG A 224 0.00 7.12 -13.38
CA ARG A 224 0.28 8.56 -13.44
C ARG A 224 1.62 8.91 -14.08
N GLY A 225 2.39 7.92 -14.53
CA GLY A 225 3.72 8.14 -15.10
C GLY A 225 4.82 8.42 -14.07
N GLU A 226 4.56 8.28 -12.77
CA GLU A 226 5.53 8.67 -11.72
C GLU A 226 6.83 7.85 -11.78
N PHE A 227 6.82 6.65 -12.36
CA PHE A 227 8.01 5.80 -12.52
C PHE A 227 8.75 5.98 -13.85
N ASP A 228 8.39 6.96 -14.68
CA ASP A 228 8.98 7.11 -16.02
C ASP A 228 10.47 7.46 -15.96
N THR A 229 10.89 8.28 -14.98
CA THR A 229 12.31 8.52 -14.67
C THR A 229 13.06 7.21 -14.43
N LEU A 230 12.53 6.33 -13.57
CA LEU A 230 13.16 5.04 -13.31
C LEU A 230 13.13 4.11 -14.53
N LYS A 231 12.10 4.17 -15.38
CA LYS A 231 12.07 3.36 -16.61
C LYS A 231 13.24 3.73 -17.53
N ILE A 232 13.55 5.02 -17.65
CA ILE A 232 14.68 5.51 -18.44
C ILE A 232 16.01 5.05 -17.82
N LEU A 233 16.22 5.32 -16.53
CA LEU A 233 17.48 5.01 -15.83
C LEU A 233 17.80 3.51 -15.78
N LEU A 234 16.77 2.65 -15.82
CA LEU A 234 16.91 1.21 -15.67
C LEU A 234 16.85 0.46 -17.00
N ALA A 235 16.57 1.14 -18.13
CA ALA A 235 16.28 0.51 -19.42
C ALA A 235 17.36 -0.49 -19.89
N ASP A 236 18.62 -0.18 -19.65
CA ASP A 236 19.76 -1.00 -20.07
C ASP A 236 20.17 -2.07 -19.05
N LEU A 237 19.44 -2.19 -17.93
CA LEU A 237 19.78 -3.17 -16.90
C LEU A 237 19.14 -4.53 -17.20
N PRO A 238 19.82 -5.66 -16.90
CA PRO A 238 19.36 -7.00 -17.27
C PRO A 238 17.94 -7.34 -16.78
N PHE A 239 17.57 -6.79 -15.62
CA PHE A 239 16.28 -7.08 -14.97
C PHE A 239 15.14 -6.13 -15.38
N TYR A 240 15.37 -5.17 -16.29
CA TYR A 240 14.41 -4.13 -16.64
C TYR A 240 13.03 -4.67 -17.00
N GLU A 241 12.97 -5.64 -17.92
CA GLU A 241 11.73 -6.28 -18.39
C GLU A 241 11.01 -7.11 -17.30
N ARG A 242 11.69 -7.34 -16.16
CA ARG A 242 11.14 -8.08 -15.02
C ARG A 242 10.59 -7.17 -13.94
N ILE A 243 10.61 -5.84 -14.12
CA ILE A 243 10.07 -4.91 -13.13
C ILE A 243 8.54 -4.95 -13.19
N ALA A 244 7.92 -5.28 -12.06
CA ALA A 244 6.48 -5.34 -11.88
C ALA A 244 5.96 -3.99 -11.38
N TYR A 245 5.20 -3.30 -12.24
CA TYR A 245 4.65 -1.96 -11.95
C TYR A 245 3.17 -1.98 -11.54
N ARG A 246 2.45 -3.06 -11.85
CA ARG A 246 1.00 -3.20 -11.60
C ARG A 246 0.70 -4.36 -10.66
N GLN A 247 -0.49 -4.34 -10.07
CA GLN A 247 -0.99 -5.43 -9.25
C GLN A 247 -1.13 -6.68 -10.11
N ASN A 248 -0.58 -7.80 -9.60
CA ASN A 248 -0.51 -9.11 -10.27
C ASN A 248 0.54 -9.23 -11.39
N ASP A 249 1.32 -8.18 -11.67
CA ASP A 249 2.51 -8.34 -12.49
C ASP A 249 3.46 -9.36 -11.84
N LYS A 250 4.05 -10.21 -12.67
CA LYS A 250 5.09 -11.15 -12.24
C LYS A 250 6.44 -10.47 -12.34
N GLY A 251 7.31 -10.73 -11.36
CA GLY A 251 8.69 -10.24 -11.39
C GLY A 251 9.05 -9.50 -10.12
N ILE A 252 9.93 -8.52 -10.27
CA ILE A 252 10.50 -7.73 -9.18
C ILE A 252 9.58 -6.53 -8.93
N PRO A 253 8.91 -6.46 -7.77
CA PRO A 253 8.05 -5.32 -7.47
C PRO A 253 8.85 -4.00 -7.52
N ILE A 254 8.33 -2.98 -8.22
CA ILE A 254 8.96 -1.66 -8.33
C ILE A 254 9.30 -1.07 -6.95
N GLU A 255 8.53 -1.37 -5.91
CA GLU A 255 8.80 -0.90 -4.56
C GLU A 255 10.15 -1.42 -4.01
N ASN A 256 10.59 -2.61 -4.43
CA ASN A 256 11.90 -3.14 -4.04
C ASN A 256 13.05 -2.41 -4.76
N ILE A 257 12.82 -1.98 -6.00
CA ILE A 257 13.78 -1.18 -6.78
C ILE A 257 13.96 0.18 -6.10
N VAL A 258 12.85 0.86 -5.80
CA VAL A 258 12.86 2.16 -5.12
C VAL A 258 13.49 2.03 -3.73
N GLU A 259 13.10 1.02 -2.94
CA GLU A 259 13.70 0.74 -1.62
C GLU A 259 15.22 0.62 -1.69
N TYR A 260 15.73 -0.10 -2.71
CA TYR A 260 17.16 -0.31 -2.84
C TYR A 260 17.93 0.94 -3.29
N ILE A 261 17.42 1.68 -4.27
CA ILE A 261 18.03 2.94 -4.73
C ILE A 261 18.05 3.98 -3.60
N GLU A 262 16.98 4.05 -2.81
CA GLU A 262 16.85 4.99 -1.69
C GLU A 262 17.92 4.82 -0.60
N LEU A 263 18.57 3.65 -0.49
CA LEU A 263 19.68 3.46 0.45
C LEU A 263 20.89 4.36 0.11
N PHE A 264 21.03 4.75 -1.16
CA PHE A 264 22.14 5.55 -1.68
C PHE A 264 21.80 7.04 -1.80
N ASN A 265 20.53 7.43 -1.60
CA ASN A 265 20.07 8.81 -1.64
C ASN A 265 20.61 9.61 -0.44
N GLN A 266 21.59 10.49 -0.68
CA GLN A 266 22.25 11.28 0.35
C GLN A 266 21.49 12.56 0.74
N LYS A 267 20.62 13.09 -0.14
CA LYS A 267 19.76 14.24 0.21
C LYS A 267 18.80 13.87 1.35
N LYS A 268 18.21 12.68 1.27
CA LYS A 268 17.20 12.22 2.24
C LYS A 268 17.81 11.67 3.52
N SER A 269 18.89 10.90 3.36
CA SER A 269 19.69 10.38 4.46
C SER A 269 21.13 10.85 4.24
N PRO A 270 21.58 11.95 4.86
CA PRO A 270 22.98 12.35 4.77
C PRO A 270 23.94 11.21 5.18
N LEU A 271 25.23 11.32 4.85
CA LEU A 271 26.20 10.31 5.29
C LEU A 271 26.43 10.37 6.80
N TYR A 272 26.47 11.58 7.35
CA TYR A 272 26.80 11.86 8.75
C TYR A 272 25.73 12.72 9.42
N GLU A 273 25.58 12.58 10.73
CA GLU A 273 24.62 13.37 11.52
C GLU A 273 24.97 14.86 11.53
N SER A 274 26.27 15.17 11.53
CA SER A 274 26.81 16.51 11.40
C SER A 274 28.23 16.44 10.83
N GLU A 275 28.58 17.39 9.96
CA GLU A 275 29.92 17.54 9.41
C GLU A 275 30.87 18.29 10.38
N GLU A 276 30.34 18.89 11.45
CA GLU A 276 31.10 19.69 12.42
C GLU A 276 31.69 18.84 13.56
N MET A 277 31.28 17.58 13.69
CA MET A 277 31.78 16.70 14.75
C MET A 277 33.22 16.22 14.47
N MET A 278 34.07 16.22 15.50
CA MET A 278 35.43 15.66 15.42
C MET A 278 35.45 14.16 15.03
N ILE A 279 34.39 13.41 15.34
CA ILE A 279 34.19 12.03 14.92
C ILE A 279 32.85 11.96 14.19
N PRO A 280 32.83 11.94 12.84
CA PRO A 280 31.61 11.88 12.06
C PRO A 280 30.82 10.59 12.36
N THR A 281 29.59 10.74 12.87
CA THR A 281 28.70 9.61 13.19
C THR A 281 27.83 9.27 11.98
N PRO A 282 27.90 8.05 11.41
CA PRO A 282 27.11 7.70 10.24
C PRO A 282 25.61 7.68 10.51
N VAL A 283 24.83 8.20 9.57
CA VAL A 283 23.36 8.12 9.60
C VAL A 283 22.89 6.81 8.98
N ILE A 284 22.03 6.11 9.71
CA ILE A 284 21.34 4.94 9.20
C ILE A 284 20.23 5.40 8.25
N PRO A 285 20.16 4.89 7.00
CA PRO A 285 19.11 5.25 6.06
C PRO A 285 17.71 5.04 6.65
N LYS A 286 16.82 6.02 6.47
CA LYS A 286 15.42 5.89 6.91
C LYS A 286 14.68 4.77 6.18
N GLN A 287 15.11 4.49 4.94
CA GLN A 287 14.59 3.49 4.03
C GLN A 287 15.30 2.13 4.20
N LYS A 288 16.04 1.94 5.29
CA LYS A 288 16.59 0.63 5.63
C LYS A 288 15.47 -0.43 5.65
N TRP A 289 15.89 -1.69 5.52
CA TRP A 289 15.01 -2.83 5.56
C TRP A 289 13.97 -2.78 6.71
N GLY A 290 12.72 -3.08 6.36
CA GLY A 290 11.58 -3.05 7.26
C GLY A 290 10.86 -1.69 7.31
N ALA A 291 11.35 -0.68 6.58
CA ALA A 291 10.63 0.57 6.36
C ALA A 291 9.31 0.36 5.59
N SER A 292 8.35 1.25 5.80
CA SER A 292 7.05 1.17 5.14
C SER A 292 7.21 1.42 3.63
N LYS A 293 6.83 0.43 2.81
CA LYS A 293 6.82 0.58 1.35
C LYS A 293 5.97 1.78 0.89
N LYS A 294 4.88 2.05 1.59
CA LYS A 294 4.04 3.22 1.34
C LYS A 294 4.79 4.53 1.59
N GLU A 295 5.55 4.62 2.69
CA GLU A 295 6.36 5.82 2.98
C GLU A 295 7.49 5.99 1.96
N ILE A 296 8.16 4.90 1.58
CA ILE A 296 9.20 4.90 0.54
C ILE A 296 8.63 5.42 -0.79
N LEU A 297 7.48 4.89 -1.23
CA LEU A 297 6.81 5.34 -2.45
C LEU A 297 6.34 6.80 -2.36
N LYS A 298 5.83 7.22 -1.20
CA LYS A 298 5.46 8.62 -0.97
C LYS A 298 6.66 9.54 -1.12
N PHE A 299 7.81 9.18 -0.56
CA PHE A 299 9.03 10.00 -0.69
C PHE A 299 9.54 10.07 -2.12
N TYR A 300 9.54 8.94 -2.83
CA TYR A 300 9.84 8.91 -4.26
C TYR A 300 8.94 9.89 -5.03
N SER A 301 7.63 9.80 -4.82
CA SER A 301 6.63 10.67 -5.47
C SER A 301 6.87 12.15 -5.15
N GLU A 302 7.11 12.49 -3.88
CA GLU A 302 7.39 13.86 -3.44
C GLU A 302 8.66 14.42 -4.11
N GLU A 303 9.72 13.64 -4.22
CA GLU A 303 10.98 14.08 -4.85
C GLU A 303 10.82 14.28 -6.35
N ILE A 304 10.14 13.37 -7.06
CA ILE A 304 9.85 13.53 -8.50
C ILE A 304 9.00 14.77 -8.74
N ASN A 305 7.91 14.95 -7.98
CA ASN A 305 7.03 16.11 -8.13
C ASN A 305 7.76 17.43 -7.79
N SER A 306 8.55 17.47 -6.71
CA SER A 306 9.36 18.64 -6.37
C SER A 306 10.38 18.95 -7.46
N ALA A 307 11.06 17.95 -8.02
CA ALA A 307 12.03 18.14 -9.10
C ALA A 307 11.38 18.74 -10.36
N ILE A 308 10.20 18.26 -10.74
CA ILE A 308 9.42 18.81 -11.87
C ILE A 308 9.02 20.26 -11.60
N VAL A 309 8.48 20.56 -10.42
CA VAL A 309 8.02 21.92 -10.05
C VAL A 309 9.18 22.91 -9.96
N GLU A 310 10.33 22.46 -9.45
CA GLU A 310 11.54 23.25 -9.30
C GLU A 310 12.41 23.25 -10.59
N GLU A 311 11.94 22.62 -11.67
CA GLU A 311 12.65 22.50 -12.96
C GLU A 311 14.11 22.03 -12.82
N ARG A 312 14.35 21.08 -11.92
CA ARG A 312 15.67 20.50 -11.66
C ARG A 312 15.67 19.00 -11.90
N LEU A 313 16.86 18.43 -11.99
CA LEU A 313 17.03 16.99 -11.92
C LEU A 313 16.57 16.46 -10.55
N SER A 314 15.87 15.32 -10.56
CA SER A 314 15.54 14.61 -9.34
C SER A 314 16.79 13.98 -8.73
N GLU A 315 16.77 13.64 -7.45
CA GLU A 315 17.88 12.88 -6.85
C GLU A 315 18.11 11.52 -7.55
N TYR A 316 17.09 10.95 -8.19
CA TYR A 316 17.21 9.71 -8.96
C TYR A 316 17.99 9.92 -10.26
N ASP A 317 17.72 11.03 -10.97
CA ASP A 317 18.50 11.42 -12.15
C ASP A 317 19.97 11.66 -11.78
N LEU A 318 20.23 12.33 -10.66
CA LEU A 318 21.59 12.59 -10.17
C LEU A 318 22.36 11.32 -9.79
N MET A 319 21.66 10.20 -9.53
CA MET A 319 22.28 8.92 -9.24
C MET A 319 22.60 8.09 -10.50
N GLU A 320 22.22 8.54 -11.70
CA GLU A 320 22.48 7.84 -12.97
C GLU A 320 23.89 7.22 -13.07
N PRO A 321 25.00 7.94 -12.73
CA PRO A 321 26.35 7.40 -12.90
C PRO A 321 26.65 6.15 -12.04
N ILE A 322 25.90 5.93 -10.95
CA ILE A 322 26.12 4.84 -10.01
C ILE A 322 25.02 3.77 -10.05
N ILE A 323 23.88 4.01 -10.72
CA ILE A 323 22.72 3.09 -10.74
C ILE A 323 23.14 1.68 -11.19
N LYS A 324 23.91 1.57 -12.26
CA LYS A 324 24.38 0.27 -12.76
C LYS A 324 25.27 -0.46 -11.75
N ASP A 325 26.12 0.29 -11.05
CA ASP A 325 27.06 -0.29 -10.09
C ASP A 325 26.38 -0.73 -8.80
N ILE A 326 25.35 -0.03 -8.32
CA ILE A 326 24.63 -0.46 -7.11
C ILE A 326 23.87 -1.77 -7.36
N PHE A 327 23.21 -1.94 -8.51
CA PHE A 327 22.54 -3.21 -8.83
C PHE A 327 23.53 -4.33 -9.16
N TRP A 328 24.68 -4.00 -9.74
CA TRP A 328 25.80 -4.92 -9.85
C TRP A 328 26.27 -5.37 -8.46
N LEU A 329 26.46 -4.45 -7.52
CA LEU A 329 26.92 -4.74 -6.16
C LEU A 329 25.98 -5.70 -5.44
N TYR A 330 24.66 -5.49 -5.54
CA TYR A 330 23.68 -6.42 -5.00
C TYR A 330 23.87 -7.84 -5.56
N THR A 331 24.01 -7.94 -6.89
CA THR A 331 24.20 -9.22 -7.59
C THR A 331 25.54 -9.86 -7.22
N GLU A 332 26.59 -9.06 -7.07
CA GLU A 332 27.92 -9.51 -6.66
C GLU A 332 27.90 -10.10 -5.25
N ILE A 333 27.22 -9.43 -4.31
CA ILE A 333 27.01 -9.95 -2.96
C ILE A 333 26.26 -11.28 -3.04
N GLU A 334 25.10 -11.36 -3.69
CA GLU A 334 24.33 -12.60 -3.81
C GLU A 334 25.16 -13.76 -4.39
N ARG A 335 25.88 -13.51 -5.48
CA ARG A 335 26.64 -14.54 -6.17
C ARG A 335 27.86 -15.00 -5.39
N ASN A 336 28.62 -14.07 -4.81
CA ASN A 336 29.95 -14.36 -4.28
C ASN A 336 30.05 -14.40 -2.76
N LEU A 337 28.94 -14.17 -2.02
CA LEU A 337 28.92 -14.18 -0.55
C LEU A 337 29.64 -15.40 0.06
N HIS A 338 29.34 -16.59 -0.47
CA HIS A 338 29.89 -17.85 0.01
C HIS A 338 31.42 -17.92 -0.16
N ASN A 339 31.94 -17.46 -1.29
CA ASN A 339 33.38 -17.38 -1.57
C ASN A 339 34.05 -16.35 -0.68
N ILE A 340 33.42 -15.18 -0.52
CA ILE A 340 33.93 -14.10 0.33
C ILE A 340 33.99 -14.56 1.78
N TYR A 341 32.93 -15.18 2.31
CA TYR A 341 32.93 -15.75 3.66
C TYR A 341 34.03 -16.79 3.82
N ASN A 342 34.12 -17.78 2.93
CA ASN A 342 35.15 -18.83 3.02
C ASN A 342 36.59 -18.28 2.98
N LYS A 343 36.80 -17.17 2.28
CA LYS A 343 38.12 -16.52 2.15
C LYS A 343 38.46 -15.61 3.32
N HIS A 344 37.48 -14.85 3.82
CA HIS A 344 37.72 -13.74 4.75
C HIS A 344 37.30 -14.04 6.20
N ALA A 345 36.39 -14.97 6.43
CA ALA A 345 36.02 -15.35 7.80
C ALA A 345 37.14 -16.19 8.45
N ASN A 346 37.42 -15.92 9.73
CA ASN A 346 38.37 -16.68 10.55
C ASN A 346 39.82 -16.75 10.02
N GLY A 347 40.37 -15.63 9.58
CA GLY A 347 41.81 -15.35 9.69
C GLY A 347 42.82 -16.34 9.07
N LYS A 348 42.38 -17.23 8.15
CA LYS A 348 43.16 -18.12 7.23
C LYS A 348 42.92 -19.65 7.30
N ARG A 349 41.97 -20.23 8.04
CA ARG A 349 41.58 -21.65 7.82
C ARG A 349 40.20 -22.05 8.39
N ASN A 350 39.49 -22.89 7.62
CA ASN A 350 38.27 -23.65 7.98
C ASN A 350 36.92 -22.91 8.05
N ALA A 351 36.79 -21.68 7.53
CA ALA A 351 35.46 -21.13 7.27
C ALA A 351 34.76 -21.94 6.17
N ASN A 352 33.57 -22.45 6.48
CA ASN A 352 32.75 -23.22 5.55
C ASN A 352 31.32 -22.69 5.54
N PHE A 353 31.01 -21.87 4.54
CA PHE A 353 29.69 -21.29 4.32
C PHE A 353 28.59 -22.35 4.31
N ALA A 354 28.84 -23.52 3.71
CA ALA A 354 27.87 -24.60 3.61
C ALA A 354 27.50 -25.22 4.96
N ALA A 355 28.35 -25.07 5.98
CA ALA A 355 28.12 -25.59 7.33
C ALA A 355 27.38 -24.60 8.25
N LEU A 356 27.15 -23.37 7.81
CA LEU A 356 26.46 -22.37 8.61
C LEU A 356 25.00 -22.78 8.85
N ALA A 357 24.50 -22.56 10.07
CA ALA A 357 23.11 -22.82 10.43
C ALA A 357 22.12 -22.09 9.49
N TYR A 358 22.50 -20.88 9.03
CA TYR A 358 21.77 -20.13 8.01
C TYR A 358 21.53 -20.95 6.72
N VAL A 359 22.55 -21.66 6.26
CA VAL A 359 22.49 -22.45 5.01
C VAL A 359 21.85 -23.81 5.24
N THR A 360 22.21 -24.51 6.32
CA THR A 360 21.76 -25.88 6.59
C THR A 360 20.27 -25.95 6.96
N ARG A 361 19.68 -24.86 7.47
CA ARG A 361 18.24 -24.74 7.73
C ARG A 361 17.41 -24.44 6.48
N ASN A 362 18.03 -24.16 5.33
CA ASN A 362 17.30 -23.84 4.11
C ASN A 362 16.81 -25.13 3.42
N GLU A 363 15.49 -25.27 3.28
CA GLU A 363 14.84 -26.46 2.70
C GLU A 363 14.60 -26.34 1.17
N THR A 364 15.12 -25.32 0.52
CA THR A 364 14.90 -25.11 -0.92
C THR A 364 15.53 -26.24 -1.72
N LYS A 365 14.70 -26.89 -2.54
CA LYS A 365 15.11 -28.02 -3.38
C LYS A 365 16.22 -27.62 -4.34
N GLU A 366 17.30 -28.40 -4.34
CA GLU A 366 18.36 -28.31 -5.33
C GLU A 366 17.84 -28.76 -6.70
N LYS A 367 18.20 -27.99 -7.73
CA LYS A 367 17.88 -28.22 -9.14
C LYS A 367 19.18 -28.36 -9.91
N SER A 368 19.11 -28.95 -11.10
CA SER A 368 20.25 -29.11 -12.00
C SER A 368 19.96 -28.48 -13.35
N LEU A 369 20.93 -27.74 -13.87
CA LEU A 369 20.95 -27.32 -15.27
C LEU A 369 21.29 -28.50 -16.19
N ALA A 370 21.04 -28.32 -17.49
CA ALA A 370 21.51 -29.26 -18.52
C ALA A 370 23.05 -29.38 -18.52
N SER A 371 23.77 -28.34 -18.11
CA SER A 371 25.23 -28.33 -17.90
C SER A 371 25.69 -29.22 -16.73
N GLY A 372 24.77 -29.78 -15.94
CA GLY A 372 25.06 -30.50 -14.70
C GLY A 372 25.29 -29.60 -13.49
N LYS A 373 25.34 -28.27 -13.67
CA LYS A 373 25.50 -27.31 -12.58
C LYS A 373 24.27 -27.30 -11.67
N LYS A 374 24.52 -27.51 -10.37
CA LYS A 374 23.49 -27.51 -9.33
C LYS A 374 23.19 -26.12 -8.81
N TYR A 375 21.93 -25.83 -8.53
CA TYR A 375 21.49 -24.53 -8.04
C TYR A 375 20.22 -24.60 -7.19
N ARG A 376 20.01 -23.59 -6.34
CA ARG A 376 18.81 -23.43 -5.51
C ARG A 376 18.05 -22.14 -5.82
N GLN A 377 18.75 -21.12 -6.33
CA GLN A 377 18.22 -19.79 -6.61
C GLN A 377 18.83 -19.24 -7.92
N ILE A 378 18.19 -18.24 -8.53
CA ILE A 378 18.80 -17.39 -9.56
C ILE A 378 18.98 -15.97 -9.00
N THR A 379 19.98 -15.23 -9.49
CA THR A 379 20.23 -13.84 -9.10
C THR A 379 18.98 -12.98 -9.21
N THR A 380 18.74 -12.12 -8.22
CA THR A 380 17.54 -11.28 -8.17
C THR A 380 17.50 -10.30 -9.35
N TYR A 381 18.59 -9.55 -9.55
CA TYR A 381 18.72 -8.50 -10.57
C TYR A 381 19.45 -8.96 -11.85
N GLY A 382 19.37 -10.26 -12.19
CA GLY A 382 19.74 -10.76 -13.52
C GLY A 382 18.61 -10.63 -14.54
N ASP A 383 18.80 -11.16 -15.74
CA ASP A 383 17.74 -11.22 -16.79
C ASP A 383 16.64 -12.26 -16.53
N GLY A 384 16.77 -13.04 -15.46
CA GLY A 384 15.78 -14.04 -15.06
C GLY A 384 15.88 -15.37 -15.81
N GLU A 385 16.81 -15.49 -16.76
CA GLU A 385 17.05 -16.75 -17.45
C GLU A 385 17.75 -17.75 -16.53
N ILE A 386 17.40 -19.03 -16.65
CA ILE A 386 18.03 -20.10 -15.89
C ILE A 386 19.27 -20.58 -16.66
N LYS A 387 20.39 -19.88 -16.46
CA LYS A 387 21.68 -20.14 -17.12
C LYS A 387 22.85 -20.06 -16.15
N ASP A 388 24.01 -20.58 -16.55
CA ASP A 388 25.17 -20.76 -15.67
C ASP A 388 25.59 -19.47 -14.95
N GLU A 389 25.46 -18.30 -15.58
CA GLU A 389 25.80 -16.99 -15.01
C GLU A 389 24.83 -16.48 -13.95
N ASN A 390 23.57 -16.92 -13.98
CA ASN A 390 22.52 -16.46 -13.07
C ASN A 390 22.26 -17.42 -11.92
N VAL A 391 22.59 -18.71 -12.07
CA VAL A 391 22.27 -19.71 -11.06
C VAL A 391 23.22 -19.67 -9.87
N MET A 392 22.65 -19.84 -8.67
CA MET A 392 23.36 -19.77 -7.39
C MET A 392 23.19 -21.08 -6.61
N PRO A 393 24.28 -21.61 -6.02
CA PRO A 393 24.26 -22.89 -5.31
C PRO A 393 23.52 -22.81 -3.97
N TYR A 394 23.45 -21.63 -3.36
CA TYR A 394 22.79 -21.36 -2.09
C TYR A 394 21.64 -20.37 -2.30
N VAL A 395 20.67 -20.42 -1.39
CA VAL A 395 19.69 -19.36 -1.26
C VAL A 395 20.29 -18.25 -0.42
N ILE A 396 20.36 -17.04 -0.97
CA ILE A 396 20.82 -15.84 -0.30
C ILE A 396 19.63 -14.89 -0.15
N ASP A 397 19.30 -14.59 1.10
CA ASP A 397 18.16 -13.75 1.46
C ASP A 397 18.50 -12.27 1.29
N LYS A 398 17.55 -11.53 0.71
CA LYS A 398 17.69 -10.07 0.55
C LYS A 398 17.91 -9.32 1.87
N GLY A 399 17.44 -9.88 3.01
CA GLY A 399 17.71 -9.33 4.35
C GLY A 399 19.20 -9.37 4.74
N LEU A 400 19.97 -10.32 4.22
CA LEU A 400 21.42 -10.35 4.40
C LEU A 400 22.13 -9.41 3.41
N VAL A 401 21.66 -9.36 2.16
CA VAL A 401 22.28 -8.56 1.09
C VAL A 401 22.14 -7.07 1.34
N ILE A 402 20.95 -6.60 1.75
CA ILE A 402 20.62 -5.17 1.82
C ILE A 402 21.50 -4.38 2.80
N PRO A 403 21.72 -4.83 4.05
CA PRO A 403 22.61 -4.13 4.98
C PRO A 403 24.08 -4.10 4.52
N ILE A 404 24.54 -5.17 3.85
CA ILE A 404 25.91 -5.25 3.30
C ILE A 404 26.06 -4.35 2.07
N ALA A 405 25.05 -4.28 1.21
CA ALA A 405 25.08 -3.36 0.08
C ALA A 405 24.96 -1.90 0.55
N GLY A 406 24.06 -1.64 1.50
CA GLY A 406 23.75 -0.30 2.00
C GLY A 406 24.95 0.39 2.65
N MET A 407 25.95 -0.34 3.18
CA MET A 407 27.15 0.31 3.73
C MET A 407 28.03 0.97 2.67
N PHE A 408 27.96 0.53 1.40
CA PHE A 408 28.72 1.13 0.30
C PHE A 408 28.29 2.57 0.01
N ARG A 409 27.10 3.00 0.48
CA ARG A 409 26.71 4.42 0.46
C ARG A 409 27.77 5.35 1.05
N MET A 410 28.52 4.86 2.05
CA MET A 410 29.60 5.59 2.70
C MET A 410 30.83 5.78 1.82
N LEU A 411 30.84 5.23 0.61
CA LEU A 411 31.91 5.36 -0.39
C LEU A 411 31.47 6.19 -1.61
N LEU A 412 30.36 6.91 -1.48
CA LEU A 412 29.87 7.85 -2.49
C LEU A 412 30.25 9.29 -2.13
N ASP A 413 30.59 10.07 -3.14
CA ASP A 413 30.69 11.52 -3.13
C ASP A 413 29.57 12.10 -4.01
N LYS A 414 29.19 13.36 -3.73
CA LYS A 414 28.30 14.13 -4.57
C LYS A 414 29.09 15.32 -5.12
N ASP A 415 29.13 15.45 -6.44
CA ASP A 415 29.82 16.54 -7.10
C ASP A 415 29.18 17.88 -6.70
N LYS A 416 30.00 18.85 -6.27
CA LYS A 416 29.49 20.11 -5.69
C LYS A 416 28.88 21.04 -6.73
N GLU A 417 29.28 20.94 -7.99
CA GLU A 417 28.82 21.82 -9.06
C GLU A 417 27.60 21.24 -9.78
N THR A 418 27.66 19.96 -10.11
CA THR A 418 26.64 19.27 -10.92
C THR A 418 25.63 18.50 -10.08
N GLY A 419 25.97 18.15 -8.84
CA GLY A 419 25.12 17.35 -7.96
C GLY A 419 25.13 15.85 -8.27
N TYR A 420 25.86 15.38 -9.28
CA TYR A 420 25.90 13.95 -9.60
C TYR A 420 26.61 13.13 -8.53
N TYR A 421 26.09 11.93 -8.29
CA TYR A 421 26.71 10.96 -7.40
C TYR A 421 27.83 10.22 -8.13
N HIS A 422 28.93 9.98 -7.43
CA HIS A 422 30.02 9.15 -7.93
C HIS A 422 30.68 8.39 -6.79
N TRP A 423 31.36 7.29 -7.11
CA TRP A 423 32.23 6.63 -6.13
C TRP A 423 33.42 7.54 -5.80
N ILE A 424 33.93 7.44 -4.58
CA ILE A 424 35.13 8.19 -4.18
C ILE A 424 36.28 7.96 -5.17
N LYS A 425 37.03 9.02 -5.44
CA LYS A 425 38.08 9.00 -6.46
C LYS A 425 39.10 7.89 -6.21
N GLY A 426 39.40 7.11 -7.26
CA GLY A 426 40.37 6.02 -7.22
C GLY A 426 39.85 4.69 -6.70
N LEU A 427 38.56 4.60 -6.34
CA LEU A 427 37.91 3.33 -5.97
C LEU A 427 37.25 2.70 -7.20
N ASP A 428 37.76 1.56 -7.64
CA ASP A 428 37.04 0.68 -8.56
C ASP A 428 36.22 -0.32 -7.74
N ILE A 429 34.90 -0.11 -7.66
CA ILE A 429 34.00 -0.98 -6.91
C ILE A 429 34.04 -2.43 -7.40
N LYS A 430 34.24 -2.67 -8.70
CA LYS A 430 34.23 -4.03 -9.27
C LYS A 430 35.46 -4.83 -8.86
N GLN A 431 36.59 -4.16 -8.65
CA GLN A 431 37.82 -4.78 -8.19
C GLN A 431 37.86 -4.96 -6.67
N HIS A 432 37.27 -4.03 -5.91
CA HIS A 432 37.46 -3.97 -4.46
C HIS A 432 36.27 -4.49 -3.63
N ALA A 433 35.08 -4.65 -4.21
CA ALA A 433 33.87 -5.03 -3.46
C ALA A 433 34.05 -6.29 -2.60
N GLY A 434 34.65 -7.36 -3.14
CA GLY A 434 34.86 -8.61 -2.40
C GLY A 434 35.72 -8.43 -1.13
N LEU A 435 36.78 -7.62 -1.20
CA LEU A 435 37.61 -7.29 -0.04
C LEU A 435 36.83 -6.45 0.98
N ILE A 436 36.08 -5.46 0.50
CA ILE A 436 35.27 -4.55 1.33
C ILE A 436 34.18 -5.31 2.08
N ILE A 437 33.46 -6.21 1.40
CA ILE A 437 32.46 -7.09 2.02
C ILE A 437 33.14 -8.00 3.06
N GLY A 438 34.37 -8.45 2.77
CA GLY A 438 35.19 -9.25 3.68
C GLY A 438 35.42 -8.60 5.06
N PHE A 439 35.33 -7.27 5.19
CA PHE A 439 35.48 -6.59 6.48
C PHE A 439 34.29 -6.79 7.43
N VAL A 440 33.11 -7.12 6.91
CA VAL A 440 31.87 -7.25 7.70
C VAL A 440 31.27 -8.65 7.66
N ILE A 441 31.74 -9.51 6.73
CA ILE A 441 31.06 -10.76 6.40
C ILE A 441 31.00 -11.76 7.56
N GLU A 442 32.05 -11.83 8.39
CA GLU A 442 32.10 -12.78 9.50
C GLU A 442 31.02 -12.47 10.54
N GLU A 443 30.96 -11.21 11.00
CA GLU A 443 29.94 -10.76 11.95
C GLU A 443 28.54 -10.86 11.34
N ALA A 444 28.37 -10.47 10.07
CA ALA A 444 27.08 -10.58 9.38
C ALA A 444 26.56 -12.03 9.36
N MET A 445 27.42 -13.00 9.00
CA MET A 445 27.02 -14.40 8.97
C MET A 445 26.75 -14.96 10.36
N LYS A 446 27.47 -14.51 11.40
CA LYS A 446 27.20 -14.89 12.79
C LYS A 446 25.81 -14.40 13.22
N SER A 447 25.52 -13.11 13.05
CA SER A 447 24.22 -12.53 13.41
C SER A 447 23.07 -13.19 12.65
N VAL A 448 23.23 -13.44 11.34
CA VAL A 448 22.19 -14.12 10.55
C VAL A 448 21.99 -15.58 10.97
N ALA A 449 23.05 -16.29 11.37
CA ALA A 449 22.92 -17.66 11.87
C ALA A 449 22.17 -17.73 13.22
N GLU A 450 22.35 -16.73 14.07
CA GLU A 450 21.75 -16.63 15.40
C GLU A 450 20.29 -16.12 15.33
N GLU A 451 20.05 -15.01 14.63
CA GLU A 451 18.80 -14.26 14.69
C GLU A 451 17.95 -14.36 13.40
N GLY A 452 18.54 -14.81 12.30
CA GLY A 452 17.92 -14.86 10.98
C GLY A 452 18.07 -13.57 10.16
N PRO A 453 17.90 -13.64 8.83
CA PRO A 453 18.20 -12.54 7.91
C PRO A 453 17.28 -11.32 8.07
N ASP A 454 16.02 -11.52 8.45
CA ASP A 454 15.08 -10.41 8.66
C ASP A 454 15.41 -9.59 9.91
N ASN A 455 15.79 -10.25 11.02
CA ASN A 455 16.18 -9.56 12.25
C ASN A 455 17.52 -8.83 12.07
N TYR A 456 18.51 -9.48 11.46
CA TYR A 456 19.78 -8.85 11.06
C TYR A 456 19.54 -7.56 10.26
N ALA A 457 18.62 -7.60 9.30
CA ALA A 457 18.32 -6.46 8.45
C ALA A 457 17.58 -5.33 9.18
N LYS A 458 16.80 -5.64 10.22
CA LYS A 458 16.09 -4.64 11.04
C LYS A 458 16.97 -4.05 12.13
N ASP A 459 17.97 -4.78 12.61
CA ASP A 459 18.77 -4.41 13.76
C ASP A 459 19.57 -3.12 13.53
N ARG A 460 19.37 -2.14 14.42
CA ARG A 460 19.99 -0.81 14.30
C ARG A 460 21.49 -0.87 14.53
N MET A 461 21.97 -1.77 15.40
CA MET A 461 23.38 -1.87 15.75
C MET A 461 24.20 -2.43 14.58
N THR A 462 23.66 -3.43 13.89
CA THR A 462 24.19 -4.01 12.66
C THR A 462 24.44 -2.93 11.60
N TRP A 463 23.41 -2.12 11.30
CA TRP A 463 23.55 -1.00 10.36
C TRP A 463 24.64 -0.02 10.81
N LYS A 464 24.66 0.37 12.09
CA LYS A 464 25.66 1.27 12.63
C LYS A 464 27.07 0.72 12.48
N ASN A 465 27.28 -0.56 12.78
CA ASN A 465 28.59 -1.22 12.70
C ASN A 465 29.10 -1.31 11.26
N ASN A 466 28.24 -1.71 10.31
CA ASN A 466 28.59 -1.78 8.90
C ASN A 466 28.97 -0.39 8.36
N LEU A 467 28.14 0.62 8.65
CA LEU A 467 28.38 2.01 8.22
C LEU A 467 29.65 2.60 8.85
N LEU A 468 29.90 2.33 10.13
CA LEU A 468 31.10 2.79 10.82
C LEU A 468 32.37 2.16 10.22
N THR A 469 32.34 0.84 9.94
CA THR A 469 33.43 0.13 9.28
C THR A 469 33.75 0.77 7.91
N MET A 470 32.71 1.09 7.12
CA MET A 470 32.91 1.75 5.83
C MET A 470 33.34 3.21 5.94
N SER A 471 32.87 3.94 6.95
CA SER A 471 33.35 5.30 7.24
C SER A 471 34.85 5.31 7.53
N GLN A 472 35.32 4.37 8.37
CA GLN A 472 36.75 4.22 8.67
C GLN A 472 37.56 3.82 7.43
N TYR A 473 37.01 2.95 6.57
CA TYR A 473 37.63 2.61 5.30
C TYR A 473 37.73 3.83 4.36
N ARG A 474 36.66 4.62 4.23
CA ARG A 474 36.65 5.89 3.49
C ARG A 474 37.77 6.82 3.97
N MET A 475 37.88 7.05 5.28
CA MET A 475 38.93 7.89 5.87
C MET A 475 40.34 7.38 5.53
N ARG A 476 40.56 6.07 5.52
CA ARG A 476 41.84 5.46 5.12
C ARG A 476 42.16 5.70 3.64
N LEU A 477 41.15 5.68 2.78
CA LEU A 477 41.33 5.97 1.35
C LEU A 477 41.69 7.44 1.12
N SER A 478 40.99 8.36 1.79
CA SER A 478 41.26 9.80 1.69
C SER A 478 42.64 10.20 2.21
N THR A 479 43.21 9.46 3.17
CA THR A 479 44.53 9.74 3.76
C THR A 479 45.71 9.14 2.97
N LYS A 480 45.51 8.03 2.25
CA LYS A 480 46.58 7.33 1.50
C LYS A 480 46.70 7.71 0.03
N GLY A 481 45.77 8.48 -0.52
CA GLY A 481 45.82 8.98 -1.91
C GLY A 481 45.50 7.96 -3.00
N VAL A 482 45.66 6.64 -2.78
CA VAL A 482 45.22 5.52 -3.65
C VAL A 482 45.02 4.24 -2.80
N VAL A 483 44.07 3.37 -3.20
CA VAL A 483 43.77 2.07 -2.58
C VAL A 483 45.00 1.13 -2.63
N PRO A 484 45.40 0.45 -1.54
CA PRO A 484 46.42 -0.61 -1.62
C PRO A 484 45.89 -1.80 -2.43
N SER A 485 46.71 -2.27 -3.38
CA SER A 485 46.50 -3.47 -4.20
C SER A 485 46.33 -4.75 -3.39
#